data_AF-A0A183SAZ6-F1
#
_entry.id   AF-A0A183SAZ6-F1
#
_cell.length_a   1.000
_cell.length_b   1.000
_cell.length_c   1.000
_cell.angle_alpha   90.00
_cell.angle_beta   90.00
_cell.angle_gamma   90.00
#
_symmetry.space_group_name_H-M   'P 1'
#
loop_
_entity.id
_entity.type
_entity.pdbx_description
1 polymer ?
#
loop_
_entity_poly.entity_id
_entity_poly.type
_entity_poly.pdbx_seq_one_letter_code
_entity_poly.pdbx_strand_id
1 'polypeptide(L)'
;MERVSSSGGRQPKPDKLTVYDDYDLWEDRMKVYLEAVDEGARPATILGRLDNEVYTVARAANLTASLTPATIFERLRREFRRSSMLWVARAALKCCQQHAGESVIDF
;
A
#
# COMPACT_ATOMS: atom_id res chain seq x y z
N MET A 1 -26.70 -3.64 -36.48
CA MET A 1 -27.20 -3.22 -35.16
C MET A 1 -26.60 -4.18 -34.15
N GLU A 2 -25.43 -3.86 -33.60
CA GLU A 2 -24.84 -4.64 -32.51
C GLU A 2 -24.61 -3.70 -31.34
N ARG A 3 -25.27 -4.03 -30.22
CA ARG A 3 -25.21 -3.27 -28.98
C ARG A 3 -23.92 -3.66 -28.27
N VAL A 4 -22.89 -2.83 -28.39
CA VAL A 4 -21.76 -2.83 -27.46
C VAL A 4 -22.31 -2.37 -26.11
N SER A 5 -22.46 -3.31 -25.19
CA SER A 5 -22.69 -3.02 -23.77
C SER A 5 -21.42 -2.36 -23.22
N SER A 6 -21.38 -1.03 -23.23
CA SER A 6 -20.48 -0.27 -22.38
C SER A 6 -20.77 -0.64 -20.94
N SER A 7 -19.92 -1.50 -20.35
CA SER A 7 -19.94 -1.71 -18.91
C SER A 7 -19.58 -0.39 -18.24
N GLY A 8 -20.59 0.28 -17.69
CA GLY A 8 -20.42 1.52 -16.96
C GLY A 8 -19.52 1.32 -15.75
N GLY A 9 -18.31 1.86 -15.81
CA GLY A 9 -17.86 2.86 -14.84
C GLY A 9 -17.73 2.45 -13.38
N ARG A 10 -17.20 1.26 -13.07
CA ARG A 10 -16.60 1.03 -11.75
C ARG A 10 -15.11 0.86 -11.94
N GLN A 11 -14.33 1.88 -11.57
CA GLN A 11 -12.89 1.72 -11.51
C GLN A 11 -12.56 0.51 -10.64
N PRO A 12 -11.65 -0.36 -11.10
CA PRO A 12 -11.29 -1.55 -10.36
C PRO A 12 -10.79 -1.11 -8.99
N LYS A 13 -11.42 -1.71 -7.98
CA LYS A 13 -11.03 -1.63 -6.59
C LYS A 13 -9.50 -1.78 -6.49
N PRO A 14 -8.75 -0.80 -5.95
CA PRO A 14 -7.30 -0.86 -5.92
C PRO A 14 -6.86 -2.05 -5.08
N ASP A 15 -5.77 -2.69 -5.51
CA ASP A 15 -5.12 -3.74 -4.76
C ASP A 15 -4.58 -3.22 -3.41
N LYS A 16 -4.24 -4.16 -2.52
CA LYS A 16 -3.62 -3.79 -1.25
C LYS A 16 -2.22 -3.27 -1.51
N LEU A 17 -1.85 -2.18 -0.84
CA LEU A 17 -0.49 -1.66 -0.83
C LEU A 17 0.40 -2.67 -0.10
N THR A 18 1.34 -3.24 -0.84
CA THR A 18 2.44 -4.04 -0.31
C THR A 18 3.70 -3.18 -0.15
N VAL A 19 4.73 -3.74 0.49
CA VAL A 19 6.02 -3.08 0.68
C VAL A 19 6.79 -2.84 -0.64
N TYR A 20 6.46 -3.59 -1.70
CA TYR A 20 7.16 -3.52 -2.98
C TYR A 20 6.46 -2.62 -4.00
N ASP A 21 5.25 -2.18 -3.69
CA ASP A 21 4.47 -1.36 -4.60
C ASP A 21 4.96 0.08 -4.64
N ASP A 22 4.78 0.70 -5.79
CA ASP A 22 4.94 2.14 -5.93
C ASP A 22 3.83 2.85 -5.14
N TYR A 23 4.23 3.52 -4.06
CA TYR A 23 3.31 4.23 -3.18
C TYR A 23 2.60 5.38 -3.90
N ASP A 24 3.29 6.14 -4.76
CA ASP A 24 2.68 7.30 -5.43
C ASP A 24 1.60 6.81 -6.42
N LEU A 25 1.88 5.72 -7.16
CA LEU A 25 0.90 5.10 -8.06
C LEU A 25 -0.30 4.53 -7.29
N TRP A 26 -0.05 3.88 -6.15
CA TRP A 26 -1.13 3.35 -5.31
C TRP A 26 -1.97 4.48 -4.70
N GLU A 27 -1.34 5.56 -4.23
CA GLU A 27 -2.01 6.73 -3.67
C GLU A 27 -2.97 7.36 -4.68
N ASP A 28 -2.52 7.55 -5.93
CA ASP A 28 -3.37 8.12 -6.99
C ASP A 28 -4.57 7.21 -7.30
N ARG A 29 -4.37 5.89 -7.42
CA ARG A 29 -5.48 4.94 -7.62
C ARG A 29 -6.44 4.93 -6.44
N MET A 30 -5.91 5.03 -5.22
CA MET A 30 -6.71 5.04 -4.01
C MET A 30 -7.55 6.31 -3.90
N LYS A 31 -6.99 7.49 -4.23
CA LYS A 31 -7.74 8.75 -4.24
C LYS A 31 -8.94 8.69 -5.16
N VAL A 32 -8.77 8.20 -6.39
CA VAL A 32 -9.90 8.08 -7.32
C VAL A 32 -10.92 7.05 -6.83
N TYR A 33 -10.47 5.94 -6.27
CA TYR A 33 -11.40 4.96 -5.67
C TYR A 33 -12.22 5.55 -4.51
N LEU A 34 -11.64 6.44 -3.70
CA LEU A 34 -12.32 7.08 -2.56
C LEU A 34 -13.38 8.10 -2.97
N GLU A 35 -13.36 8.62 -4.20
CA GLU A 35 -14.43 9.48 -4.70
C GLU A 35 -15.79 8.77 -4.69
N ALA A 36 -15.78 7.46 -4.95
CA ALA A 36 -16.96 6.60 -4.92
C ALA A 36 -17.27 6.01 -3.53
N VAL A 37 -16.47 6.32 -2.51
CA VAL A 37 -16.63 5.82 -1.14
C VAL A 37 -17.20 6.92 -0.26
N ASP A 38 -18.16 6.55 0.59
CA ASP A 38 -18.74 7.43 1.60
C ASP A 38 -17.65 8.07 2.46
N GLU A 39 -17.75 9.39 2.69
CA GLU A 39 -16.71 10.17 3.34
C GLU A 39 -16.36 9.64 4.73
N GLY A 40 -17.36 9.18 5.51
CA GLY A 40 -17.16 8.60 6.84
C GLY A 40 -16.46 7.23 6.80
N ALA A 41 -16.58 6.51 5.69
CA ALA A 41 -15.93 5.21 5.50
C ALA A 41 -14.52 5.31 4.89
N ARG A 42 -14.11 6.48 4.37
CA ARG A 42 -12.82 6.66 3.67
C ARG A 42 -11.60 6.29 4.53
N PRO A 43 -11.47 6.72 5.80
CA PRO A 43 -10.32 6.36 6.63
C PRO A 43 -10.18 4.84 6.82
N ALA A 44 -11.28 4.17 7.17
CA ALA A 44 -11.30 2.72 7.33
C ALA A 44 -11.01 1.99 6.01
N THR A 45 -11.50 2.53 4.91
CA THR A 45 -11.26 2.00 3.56
C THR A 45 -9.79 2.09 3.18
N ILE A 46 -9.10 3.20 3.45
CA ILE A 46 -7.65 3.32 3.23
C ILE A 46 -6.88 2.27 4.02
N LEU A 47 -7.19 2.14 5.33
CA LEU A 47 -6.49 1.17 6.19
C LEU A 47 -6.76 -0.28 5.78
N GLY A 48 -7.96 -0.59 5.30
CA GLY A 48 -8.30 -1.91 4.75
C GLY A 48 -7.60 -2.23 3.42
N ARG A 49 -6.88 -1.26 2.84
CA ARG A 49 -6.05 -1.43 1.64
C ARG A 49 -4.57 -1.52 1.92
N LEU A 50 -4.17 -1.61 3.17
CA LEU A 50 -2.80 -1.93 3.51
C LEU A 50 -2.68 -3.45 3.60
N ASP A 51 -1.61 -4.01 3.05
CA ASP A 51 -1.24 -5.39 3.37
C ASP A 51 -0.85 -5.51 4.86
N ASN A 52 -0.83 -6.72 5.43
CA ASN A 52 -0.55 -6.95 6.85
C ASN A 52 0.78 -6.34 7.32
N GLU A 53 1.85 -6.42 6.52
CA GLU A 53 3.15 -5.83 6.89
C GLU A 53 3.05 -4.29 6.95
N VAL A 54 2.46 -3.68 5.92
CA VAL A 54 2.24 -2.23 5.80
C VAL A 54 1.28 -1.72 6.88
N TYR A 55 0.22 -2.47 7.17
CA TYR A 55 -0.75 -2.18 8.22
C TYR A 55 -0.12 -2.20 9.61
N THR A 56 0.79 -3.15 9.88
CA THR A 56 1.50 -3.24 11.16
C THR A 56 2.35 -1.99 11.41
N VAL A 57 3.02 -1.48 10.38
CA VAL A 57 3.78 -0.22 10.43
C VAL A 57 2.86 0.96 10.64
N ALA A 58 1.76 1.04 9.88
CA ALA A 58 0.78 2.10 10.04
C ALA A 58 0.21 2.13 11.47
N ARG A 59 -0.09 0.95 12.04
CA ARG A 59 -0.52 0.82 13.43
C ARG A 59 0.54 1.28 14.43
N ALA A 60 1.81 0.94 14.22
CA ALA A 60 2.92 1.40 15.07
C ALA A 60 3.10 2.93 15.02
N ALA A 61 2.79 3.56 13.88
CA ALA A 61 2.78 5.00 13.70
C ALA A 61 1.44 5.67 14.10
N ASN A 62 0.58 4.98 14.86
CA ASN A 62 -0.72 5.46 15.33
C ASN A 62 -1.66 5.94 14.21
N LEU A 63 -1.57 5.35 13.01
CA LEU A 63 -2.58 5.54 11.97
C LEU A 63 -3.83 4.74 12.32
N THR A 64 -4.94 5.44 12.49
CA THR A 64 -6.24 4.87 12.84
C THR A 64 -7.35 5.53 12.03
N ALA A 65 -8.52 4.89 11.96
CA ALA A 65 -9.65 5.38 11.17
C ALA A 65 -10.31 6.65 11.72
N SER A 66 -9.89 7.15 12.90
CA SER A 66 -10.33 8.45 13.42
C SER A 66 -9.62 9.64 12.77
N LEU A 67 -8.53 9.39 12.05
CA LEU A 67 -7.80 10.42 11.32
C LEU A 67 -8.50 10.76 10.00
N THR A 68 -8.27 11.97 9.51
CA THR A 68 -8.75 12.35 8.18
C THR A 68 -8.01 11.56 7.09
N PRO A 69 -8.64 11.27 5.95
CA PRO A 69 -7.99 10.61 4.82
C PRO A 69 -6.67 11.30 4.40
N ALA A 70 -6.66 12.63 4.38
CA ALA A 70 -5.47 13.42 4.03
C ALA A 70 -4.32 13.21 5.03
N THR A 71 -4.60 13.21 6.33
CA THR A 71 -3.59 12.94 7.37
C THR A 71 -3.06 11.50 7.27
N ILE A 72 -3.92 10.55 6.90
CA ILE A 72 -3.50 9.15 6.69
C ILE A 72 -2.52 9.07 5.52
N PHE A 73 -2.84 9.65 4.37
CA PHE A 73 -1.93 9.66 3.21
C PHE A 73 -0.63 10.40 3.48
N GLU A 74 -0.65 11.54 4.16
CA GLU A 74 0.56 12.30 4.49
C GLU A 74 1.51 11.50 5.38
N ARG A 75 0.98 10.87 6.43
CA ARG A 75 1.79 10.04 7.34
C ARG A 75 2.28 8.77 6.69
N LEU A 76 1.44 8.07 5.92
CA LEU A 76 1.87 6.91 5.13
C LEU A 76 3.00 7.33 4.18
N ARG A 77 2.84 8.43 3.44
CA ARG A 77 3.88 8.95 2.55
C ARG A 77 5.16 9.27 3.32
N ARG A 78 5.08 9.84 4.52
CA ARG A 78 6.26 10.12 5.36
C ARG A 78 6.97 8.84 5.78
N GLU A 79 6.25 7.84 6.27
CA GLU A 79 6.84 6.56 6.72
C GLU A 79 7.43 5.80 5.54
N PHE A 80 6.68 5.66 4.44
CA PHE A 80 7.11 4.86 3.28
C PHE A 80 8.12 5.59 2.38
N ARG A 81 8.07 6.92 2.22
CA ARG A 81 9.11 7.67 1.49
C ARG A 81 10.40 7.88 2.27
N ARG A 82 10.33 8.18 3.59
CA ARG A 82 11.58 8.30 4.38
C ARG A 82 12.28 6.97 4.51
N SER A 83 11.51 5.90 4.62
CA SER A 83 12.05 4.58 4.83
C SER A 83 12.16 3.76 3.54
N SER A 84 11.91 4.28 2.33
CA SER A 84 12.08 3.51 1.08
C SER A 84 13.49 2.92 0.98
N MET A 85 14.51 3.71 1.35
CA MET A 85 15.91 3.28 1.38
C MET A 85 16.18 2.21 2.46
N LEU A 86 15.44 2.26 3.57
CA LEU A 86 15.60 1.37 4.73
C LEU A 86 14.75 0.09 4.62
N TRP A 87 13.63 0.14 3.88
CA TRP A 87 12.74 -0.99 3.60
C TRP A 87 13.17 -1.78 2.38
N VAL A 88 13.65 -1.15 1.31
CA VAL A 88 14.30 -1.86 0.20
C VAL A 88 15.52 -2.61 0.74
N ALA A 89 16.32 -1.99 1.62
CA ALA A 89 17.43 -2.66 2.30
C ALA A 89 16.96 -3.80 3.22
N ARG A 90 15.88 -3.62 4.00
CA ARG A 90 15.31 -4.69 4.85
C ARG A 90 14.73 -5.85 4.04
N ALA A 91 14.04 -5.56 2.94
CA ALA A 91 13.47 -6.56 2.05
C ALA A 91 14.57 -7.31 1.30
N ALA A 92 15.60 -6.61 0.80
CA ALA A 92 16.79 -7.23 0.25
C ALA A 92 17.48 -8.14 1.29
N LEU A 93 17.62 -7.68 2.54
CA LEU A 93 18.15 -8.51 3.63
C LEU A 93 17.29 -9.75 3.89
N LYS A 94 15.95 -9.62 3.87
CA LYS A 94 15.01 -10.74 4.05
C LYS A 94 15.07 -11.73 2.88
N CYS A 95 15.21 -11.25 1.65
CA CYS A 95 15.47 -12.09 0.47
C CYS A 95 16.81 -12.81 0.59
N CYS A 96 17.89 -12.12 0.97
CA CYS A 96 19.20 -12.75 1.22
C CYS A 96 19.15 -13.78 2.37
N GLN A 97 18.33 -13.55 3.40
CA GLN A 97 18.12 -14.52 4.48
C GLN A 97 17.36 -15.77 4.02
N GLN A 98 16.58 -15.69 2.94
CA GLN A 98 15.90 -16.84 2.34
C GLN A 98 16.78 -17.62 1.34
N HIS A 99 17.97 -17.12 0.99
CA HIS A 99 19.01 -17.90 0.32
C HIS A 99 19.77 -18.78 1.33
N ALA A 100 19.06 -19.57 2.13
CA ALA A 100 19.65 -20.69 2.88
C ALA A 100 19.93 -21.84 1.89
N GLY A 101 20.98 -21.66 1.08
CA GLY A 101 21.43 -22.62 0.08
C GLY A 101 22.79 -22.32 -0.54
N GLU A 102 23.45 -21.21 -0.17
CA GLU A 102 24.83 -20.95 -0.61
C GLU A 102 25.80 -21.55 0.40
N SER A 103 26.36 -22.69 0.00
CA SER A 103 27.37 -23.49 0.69
C SER A 103 28.56 -22.63 1.15
N VAL A 104 28.97 -22.80 2.41
CA VAL A 104 30.17 -22.22 3.02
C VAL A 104 31.42 -22.96 2.51
N ILE A 105 31.80 -22.78 1.24
CA ILE A 105 33.18 -23.00 0.72
C ILE A 105 33.24 -22.17 -0.57
N ASP A 106 33.85 -20.98 -0.60
CA ASP A 106 35.28 -20.80 -0.91
C ASP A 106 35.67 -19.35 -0.55
N PHE A 107 36.83 -19.17 0.10
CA PHE A 107 37.47 -17.89 0.44
C PHE A 107 38.57 -17.57 -0.56
#